data_AF-A0A0D8XGD7-F1
#
_entry.id   AF-A0A0D8XGD7-F1
#
_cell.length_a   1.000
_cell.length_b   1.000
_cell.length_c   1.000
_cell.angle_alpha   90.00
_cell.angle_beta   90.00
_cell.angle_gamma   90.00
#
_symmetry.space_group_name_H-M   'P 1'
#
loop_
_entity.id
_entity.type
_entity.pdbx_description
1 polymer ?
#
loop_
_entity_poly.entity_id
_entity_poly.type
_entity_poly.pdbx_seq_one_letter_code
_entity_poly.pdbx_strand_id
1 'polypeptide(L)'
;MQAVPSAPIDASKFVAYVTERRKKRILLKGEYLMINRSIDTTKCRSDVGISLTERNPYPDTLPYDYNRVILPRLPCDENSHYINASYVNVSRTTKHGYLKSPPNVASNEAQI
;
A
#
# COMPACT_ATOMS: atom_id res chain seq x y z
N MET A 1 -6.76 30.65 1.62
CA MET A 1 -6.81 29.18 1.85
C MET A 1 -5.39 28.73 2.11
N GLN A 2 -5.07 28.09 3.25
CA GLN A 2 -3.74 27.48 3.41
C GLN A 2 -3.56 26.42 2.33
N ALA A 3 -2.47 26.51 1.56
CA ALA A 3 -2.15 25.54 0.53
C ALA A 3 -1.88 24.16 1.15
N VAL A 4 -2.09 23.10 0.37
CA VAL A 4 -1.69 21.75 0.76
C VAL A 4 -0.19 21.76 1.07
N PRO A 5 0.26 21.23 2.22
CA PRO A 5 1.68 21.20 2.54
C PRO A 5 2.46 20.43 1.48
N SER A 6 3.54 21.04 0.99
CA SER A 6 4.50 20.43 0.07
C SER A 6 5.76 19.91 0.78
N ALA A 7 5.85 20.09 2.10
CA ALA A 7 6.99 19.72 2.93
C ALA A 7 6.55 19.11 4.26
N PRO A 8 7.43 18.35 4.94
CA PRO A 8 7.15 17.81 6.27
C PRO A 8 6.74 18.89 7.29
N ILE A 9 5.82 18.53 8.18
CA ILE A 9 5.38 19.42 9.26
C ILE A 9 6.35 19.28 10.42
N ASP A 10 6.90 20.40 10.89
CA ASP A 10 7.74 20.41 12.08
C ASP A 10 6.98 19.92 13.31
N ALA A 11 7.63 19.14 14.17
CA ALA A 11 7.02 18.53 15.34
C ALA A 11 6.39 19.57 16.28
N SER A 12 7.02 20.74 16.45
CA SER A 12 6.50 21.83 17.29
C SER A 12 5.18 22.41 16.76
N LYS A 13 4.93 22.30 15.46
CA LYS A 13 3.73 22.84 14.78
C LYS A 13 2.63 21.80 14.59
N PHE A 14 2.92 20.52 14.82
CA PHE A 14 2.01 19.41 14.51
C PHE A 14 0.67 19.51 15.24
N VAL A 15 0.66 19.84 16.53
CA VAL A 15 -0.58 19.94 17.33
C VAL A 15 -1.48 21.05 16.79
N ALA A 16 -0.92 22.23 16.52
CA ALA A 16 -1.65 23.35 15.94
C ALA A 16 -2.20 23.01 14.55
N TYR A 17 -1.37 22.39 13.71
CA TYR A 17 -1.74 21.92 12.38
C TYR A 17 -2.96 20.98 12.41
N VAL A 18 -2.91 19.92 13.24
CA VAL A 18 -4.00 18.94 13.33
C VAL A 18 -5.28 19.59 13.85
N THR A 19 -5.16 20.48 14.85
CA THR A 19 -6.30 21.18 15.43
C THR A 19 -7.01 22.06 14.41
N GLU A 20 -6.25 22.82 13.61
CA GLU A 20 -6.77 23.62 12.49
C GLU A 20 -7.50 22.75 11.45
N ARG A 21 -6.90 21.64 11.04
CA ARG A 21 -7.48 20.70 10.06
C ARG A 21 -8.77 20.05 10.56
N ARG A 22 -8.84 19.70 11.84
CA ARG A 22 -10.05 19.09 12.43
C ARG A 22 -11.25 20.04 12.39
N LYS A 23 -11.04 21.35 12.54
CA LYS A 23 -12.10 22.37 12.39
C LYS A 23 -12.64 22.46 10.96
N LYS A 24 -11.81 22.12 9.95
CA LYS A 24 -12.14 22.20 8.52
C LYS A 24 -11.77 20.91 7.81
N ARG A 25 -12.61 19.86 7.96
CA ARG A 25 -12.37 18.51 7.40
C ARG A 25 -12.03 18.49 5.90
N ILE A 26 -12.48 19.49 5.14
CA ILE A 26 -12.17 19.63 3.72
C ILE A 26 -10.66 19.77 3.44
N LEU A 27 -9.88 20.30 4.40
CA LEU A 27 -8.44 20.47 4.25
C LEU A 27 -7.74 19.11 4.19
N LEU A 28 -8.05 18.18 5.12
CA LEU A 28 -7.50 16.82 5.08
C LEU A 28 -7.95 16.05 3.83
N LYS A 29 -9.20 16.25 3.39
CA LYS A 29 -9.68 15.65 2.14
C LYS A 29 -8.89 16.17 0.94
N GLY A 30 -8.62 17.48 0.89
CA GLY A 30 -7.79 18.10 -0.13
C GLY A 30 -6.37 17.56 -0.13
N GLU A 31 -5.75 17.46 1.04
CA GLU A 31 -4.40 16.88 1.21
C GLU A 31 -4.35 15.43 0.72
N TYR A 32 -5.33 14.60 1.11
CA TYR A 32 -5.44 13.21 0.65
C TYR A 32 -5.56 13.09 -0.88
N LEU A 33 -6.39 13.94 -1.51
CA LEU A 33 -6.57 13.91 -2.96
C LEU A 33 -5.29 14.26 -3.74
N MET A 34 -4.32 14.96 -3.13
CA MET A 34 -3.03 15.20 -3.78
C MET A 34 -2.23 13.92 -3.95
N ILE A 35 -2.36 12.97 -3.02
CA ILE A 35 -1.65 11.68 -3.08
C ILE A 35 -2.05 10.95 -4.36
N ASN A 36 -3.34 10.90 -4.68
CA ASN A 36 -3.83 10.25 -5.90
C ASN A 36 -3.25 10.86 -7.18
N ARG A 37 -2.94 12.17 -7.18
CA ARG A 37 -2.31 12.84 -8.32
C ARG A 37 -0.82 12.55 -8.47
N SER A 38 -0.19 12.04 -7.42
CA SER A 38 1.23 11.65 -7.42
C SER A 38 1.46 10.17 -7.77
N ILE A 39 0.39 9.41 -8.03
CA ILE A 39 0.49 8.00 -8.41
C ILE A 39 0.99 7.89 -9.84
N ASP A 40 2.10 7.18 -10.02
CA ASP A 40 2.62 6.79 -11.32
C ASP A 40 1.94 5.50 -11.78
N THR A 41 0.90 5.63 -12.60
CA THR A 41 0.12 4.48 -13.12
C THR A 41 0.96 3.52 -13.94
N THR A 42 2.10 3.96 -14.48
CA THR A 42 3.01 3.09 -15.25
C THR A 42 3.78 2.13 -14.35
N LYS A 43 4.00 2.51 -13.08
CA LYS A 43 4.68 1.68 -12.08
C LYS A 43 3.71 0.83 -11.26
N CYS A 44 2.45 1.23 -11.19
CA CYS A 44 1.40 0.56 -10.42
C CYS A 44 0.73 -0.61 -11.18
N ARG A 45 1.52 -1.45 -11.86
CA ARG A 45 1.04 -2.63 -12.60
C ARG A 45 0.85 -3.84 -11.70
N SER A 46 -0.12 -4.69 -12.02
CA SER A 46 -0.48 -5.90 -11.27
C SER A 46 -0.88 -7.02 -12.21
N ASP A 47 -0.09 -7.25 -13.26
CA ASP A 47 -0.44 -8.16 -14.37
C ASP A 47 -0.70 -9.59 -13.85
N VAL A 48 0.14 -10.08 -12.93
CA VAL A 48 -0.05 -11.39 -12.29
C VAL A 48 -1.30 -11.40 -11.42
N GLY A 49 -1.49 -10.37 -10.59
CA GLY A 49 -2.65 -10.25 -9.71
C GLY A 49 -3.98 -10.18 -10.47
N ILE A 50 -4.00 -9.50 -11.62
CA ILE A 50 -5.18 -9.41 -12.50
C ILE A 50 -5.52 -10.78 -13.09
N SER A 51 -4.53 -11.61 -13.39
CA SER A 51 -4.76 -12.95 -13.95
C SER A 51 -5.28 -13.98 -12.94
N LEU A 52 -5.09 -13.76 -11.63
CA LEU A 52 -5.42 -14.70 -10.54
C LEU A 52 -6.53 -14.16 -9.65
N THR A 53 -7.65 -13.76 -10.25
CA THR A 53 -8.77 -13.09 -9.58
C THR A 53 -9.33 -13.85 -8.37
N GLU A 54 -9.33 -15.18 -8.41
CA GLU A 54 -9.79 -16.08 -7.34
C GLU A 54 -8.91 -16.05 -6.10
N ARG A 55 -7.66 -15.59 -6.22
CA ARG A 55 -6.71 -15.46 -5.11
C ARG A 55 -6.72 -14.06 -4.48
N ASN A 56 -7.67 -13.21 -4.88
CA ASN A 56 -7.79 -11.82 -4.43
C ASN A 56 -9.13 -11.58 -3.75
N PRO A 57 -9.16 -11.14 -2.48
CA PRO A 57 -10.41 -10.78 -1.80
C PRO A 57 -11.14 -9.61 -2.46
N TYR A 58 -10.39 -8.70 -3.11
CA TYR A 58 -10.93 -7.53 -3.79
C TYR A 58 -10.22 -7.30 -5.13
N PRO A 59 -10.95 -7.09 -6.24
CA PRO A 59 -10.35 -6.91 -7.57
C PRO A 59 -9.65 -5.56 -7.76
N ASP A 60 -9.95 -4.57 -6.92
CA ASP A 60 -9.35 -3.22 -6.96
C ASP A 60 -8.11 -3.08 -6.06
N THR A 61 -7.82 -4.10 -5.25
CA THR A 61 -6.75 -4.08 -4.25
C THR A 61 -5.75 -5.20 -4.54
N LEU A 62 -4.88 -4.95 -5.51
CA LEU A 62 -3.87 -5.89 -5.98
C LEU A 62 -2.45 -5.43 -5.61
N PRO A 63 -1.50 -6.36 -5.35
CA PRO A 63 -0.11 -6.01 -5.15
C PRO A 63 0.52 -5.58 -6.48
N TYR A 64 1.48 -4.65 -6.47
CA TYR A 64 2.20 -4.29 -7.70
C TYR A 64 3.28 -5.32 -8.04
N ASP A 65 3.51 -5.55 -9.33
CA ASP A 65 4.45 -6.58 -9.80
C ASP A 65 5.89 -6.35 -9.30
N TYR A 66 6.30 -5.07 -9.15
CA TYR A 66 7.65 -4.72 -8.72
C TYR A 66 7.90 -4.95 -7.21
N ASN A 67 6.87 -5.05 -6.39
CA ASN A 67 7.02 -5.21 -4.93
C ASN A 67 6.12 -6.29 -4.32
N ARG A 68 5.44 -7.11 -5.12
CA ARG A 68 4.69 -8.25 -4.62
C ARG A 68 5.61 -9.26 -3.93
N VAL A 69 5.07 -9.99 -2.97
CA VAL A 69 5.75 -11.18 -2.47
C VAL A 69 5.69 -12.28 -3.52
N ILE A 70 6.81 -12.98 -3.68
CA ILE A 70 6.95 -14.13 -4.58
C ILE A 70 7.23 -15.33 -3.68
N LEU A 71 6.28 -16.26 -3.62
CA LEU A 71 6.45 -17.52 -2.90
C LEU A 71 7.27 -18.52 -3.75
N PRO A 72 7.92 -19.51 -3.12
CA PRO A 72 8.46 -20.65 -3.84
C PRO A 72 7.36 -21.35 -4.66
N ARG A 73 7.67 -21.79 -5.88
CA ARG A 73 6.72 -22.56 -6.70
C ARG A 73 6.58 -23.97 -6.15
N LEU A 74 5.34 -24.41 -6.02
CA LEU A 74 4.99 -25.79 -5.76
C LEU A 74 4.99 -26.60 -7.07
N PRO A 75 5.36 -27.89 -7.03
CA PRO A 75 5.18 -28.77 -8.17
C PRO A 75 3.71 -28.80 -8.61
N CYS A 76 3.49 -28.81 -9.92
CA CYS A 76 2.15 -28.89 -10.54
C CYS A 76 1.24 -27.66 -10.36
N ASP A 77 1.69 -26.56 -9.74
CA ASP A 77 0.97 -25.27 -9.72
C ASP A 77 1.91 -24.12 -10.13
N GLU A 78 1.83 -23.69 -11.39
CA GLU A 78 2.60 -22.56 -11.92
C GLU A 78 2.25 -21.22 -11.24
N ASN A 79 1.07 -21.11 -10.63
CA ASN A 79 0.58 -19.89 -10.00
C ASN A 79 0.79 -19.86 -8.48
N SER A 80 1.28 -20.96 -7.89
CA SER A 80 1.61 -21.09 -6.46
C SER A 80 2.55 -20.00 -5.93
N HIS A 81 3.35 -19.38 -6.80
CA HIS A 81 4.23 -18.29 -6.44
C HIS A 81 3.51 -16.96 -6.09
N TYR A 82 2.19 -16.87 -6.31
CA TYR A 82 1.41 -15.67 -6.09
C TYR A 82 0.67 -15.68 -4.74
N ILE A 83 0.84 -14.58 -4.01
CA ILE A 83 0.03 -14.20 -2.85
C ILE A 83 -0.31 -12.71 -2.97
N ASN A 84 -1.52 -12.31 -2.57
CA ASN A 84 -1.91 -10.90 -2.50
C ASN A 84 -1.20 -10.23 -1.29
N ALA A 85 0.06 -9.90 -1.48
CA ALA A 85 0.86 -9.20 -0.50
C ALA A 85 2.00 -8.40 -1.15
N SER A 86 2.44 -7.32 -0.50
CA SER A 86 3.53 -6.47 -0.99
C SER A 86 4.55 -6.13 0.09
N TYR A 87 5.80 -5.95 -0.33
CA TYR A 87 6.84 -5.31 0.46
C TYR A 87 6.65 -3.79 0.49
N VAL A 88 6.69 -3.22 1.68
CA VAL A 88 6.51 -1.79 1.95
C VAL A 88 7.73 -1.23 2.68
N ASN A 89 8.24 -0.11 2.19
CA ASN A 89 9.27 0.67 2.88
C ASN A 89 8.63 1.66 3.87
N VAL A 90 9.32 1.88 4.98
CA VAL A 90 8.78 2.26 6.30
C VAL A 90 9.68 3.27 6.99
N SER A 91 10.97 3.25 6.69
CA SER A 91 11.90 4.31 7.08
C SER A 91 13.14 4.23 6.20
N ARG A 92 13.82 5.37 6.01
CA ARG A 92 15.10 5.40 5.29
C ARG A 92 16.21 4.61 6.00
N THR A 93 16.04 4.29 7.29
CA THR A 93 17.04 3.64 8.15
C THR A 93 16.77 2.16 8.38
N THR A 94 15.54 1.70 8.19
CA THR A 94 15.16 0.30 8.37
C THR A 94 15.52 -0.46 7.09
N LYS A 95 16.56 -1.31 7.16
CA LYS A 95 16.99 -2.12 6.00
C LYS A 95 16.01 -3.26 5.64
N HIS A 96 15.02 -3.52 6.50
CA HIS A 96 14.05 -4.60 6.33
C HIS A 96 12.70 -4.03 5.87
N GLY A 97 12.19 -4.51 4.74
CA GLY A 97 10.85 -4.18 4.24
C GLY A 97 9.78 -4.88 5.08
N TYR A 98 8.62 -4.23 5.25
CA TYR A 98 7.47 -4.85 5.92
C TYR A 98 6.55 -5.52 4.90
N LEU A 99 5.88 -6.58 5.33
CA LEU A 99 4.85 -7.26 4.54
C LEU A 99 3.48 -6.64 4.79
N LYS A 100 2.75 -6.29 3.74
CA LYS A 100 1.35 -5.90 3.80
C LYS A 100 0.49 -6.90 3.04
N SER A 101 -0.51 -7.47 3.69
CA SER A 101 -1.52 -8.37 3.10
C SER A 101 -2.92 -8.02 3.62
N PRO A 102 -4.00 -8.39 2.91
CA PRO A 102 -5.37 -8.26 3.41
C PRO A 102 -5.60 -9.10 4.68
N PRO A 103 -6.47 -8.65 5.60
CA PRO A 103 -6.64 -9.28 6.92
C PRO A 103 -7.12 -10.74 6.88
N ASN A 104 -7.74 -11.18 5.79
CA ASN A 104 -8.28 -12.55 5.66
C ASN A 104 -7.33 -13.54 4.97
N VAL A 105 -6.11 -13.14 4.61
CA VAL A 105 -5.14 -14.00 3.91
C VAL A 105 -4.20 -14.72 4.89
N ALA A 106 -4.17 -14.30 6.16
CA ALA A 106 -3.22 -14.82 7.15
C ALA A 106 -3.61 -16.15 7.82
N SER A 107 -4.76 -16.75 7.49
CA SER A 107 -5.30 -17.87 8.28
C SER A 107 -5.01 -19.29 7.78
N ASN A 108 -4.44 -19.50 6.57
CA ASN A 108 -4.33 -20.86 6.01
C ASN A 108 -2.94 -21.35 5.56
N GLU A 109 -1.84 -20.60 5.75
CA GLU A 109 -0.52 -21.03 5.24
C GLU A 109 0.60 -21.05 6.30
N ALA A 110 0.27 -21.25 7.58
CA ALA A 110 1.26 -21.46 8.65
C ALA A 110 1.53 -22.95 8.97
N GLN A 111 1.11 -23.87 8.10
CA GLN A 111 1.54 -25.28 8.13
C GLN A 111 1.74 -25.76 6.69
N ILE A 112 3.00 -25.76 6.24
CA ILE A 112 3.72 -26.76 5.43
C ILE A 112 5.17 -26.29 5.34
#